data_AF-A0A2D5KEJ3-F1
#
_entry.id   AF-A0A2D5KEJ3-F1
#
_cell.length_a   1.000
_cell.length_b   1.000
_cell.length_c   1.000
_cell.angle_alpha   90.00
_cell.angle_beta   90.00
_cell.angle_gamma   90.00
#
_symmetry.space_group_name_H-M   'P 1'
#
loop_
_entity.id
_entity.type
_entity.pdbx_description
1 polymer ?
#
loop_
_entity_poly.entity_id
_entity_poly.type
_entity_poly.pdbx_seq_one_letter_code
_entity_poly.pdbx_strand_id
1 'polypeptide(L)'
;MLKTFSKFILKSFASPFFATFFIALFVLLMQFVWKYIDDMVGKGLEWTVIVELLIYVSASLVPMALPLSILLSSIMTMGNLGENYELVAFKSAGISLKRILRPLAVVAFLLSILAFVFSNYLLPIANLKSKSLLYDVKEQKPTMDIQPGIFSNSLDDYSIRVRDKKVIDDVEHLYDVLIYDHTSGDGNRVVIVAQEGIMTVSDNNNQVMNLKLIDGYSYDESEDNQKRDFPHMRSKFGEQLIRFDLSQFTLNRTDEDLFKSNYKMLNMEQLDDAIDTLSKLQSSHFKSFKSGFKKSSIFYNNKKEKKELISVNRSVDFDSLYNNLPFNKQKQVLVTATNLSRNAKSRLSSIVEDMYNRTKYINYHKIQWHQKLTLSFACLVLFLIGAPLGAIIRKGGLGMPIVISVIFFLIFHILSITGEKMSKEGAMPVVQGMWMASMILLPVGLFFTYKATTDSSFFRLDSYFDSLKKLFRKKSDQTKEEV
;
A
#
# COMPACT_ATOMS: atom_id res chain seq x y z
N MET A 1 17.25 47.41 -2.02
CA MET A 1 15.88 47.24 -1.47
C MET A 1 15.24 45.90 -1.84
N LEU A 2 15.20 45.48 -3.12
CA LEU A 2 14.61 44.19 -3.54
C LEU A 2 15.29 42.96 -2.91
N LYS A 3 16.63 42.92 -2.82
CA LYS A 3 17.36 41.77 -2.24
C LYS A 3 17.10 41.58 -0.74
N THR A 4 17.03 42.67 0.03
CA THR A 4 16.78 42.62 1.49
C THR A 4 15.34 42.23 1.80
N PHE A 5 14.37 42.80 1.08
CA PHE A 5 12.95 42.44 1.20
C PHE A 5 12.70 40.97 0.88
N SER A 6 13.20 40.47 -0.26
CA SER A 6 13.04 39.06 -0.61
C SER A 6 13.72 38.14 0.39
N LYS A 7 14.91 38.49 0.90
CA LYS A 7 15.59 37.72 1.95
C LYS A 7 14.80 37.65 3.25
N PHE A 8 14.13 38.74 3.63
CA PHE A 8 13.26 38.78 4.80
C PHE A 8 12.09 37.79 4.66
N ILE A 9 11.33 37.89 3.57
CA ILE A 9 10.19 36.99 3.29
C ILE A 9 10.63 35.51 3.25
N LEU A 10 11.78 35.23 2.64
CA LEU A 10 12.33 33.88 2.56
C LEU A 10 12.74 33.34 3.94
N LYS A 11 13.34 34.17 4.79
CA LYS A 11 13.71 33.77 6.16
C LYS A 11 12.46 33.49 7.00
N SER A 12 11.42 34.32 6.85
CA SER A 12 10.13 34.12 7.52
C SER A 12 9.41 32.85 7.06
N PHE A 13 9.62 32.39 5.82
CA PHE A 13 9.07 31.14 5.30
C PHE A 13 9.86 29.89 5.70
N ALA A 14 11.19 29.97 5.74
CA ALA A 14 12.04 28.81 5.98
C ALA A 14 11.78 28.16 7.34
N SER A 15 11.63 28.94 8.41
CA SER A 15 11.42 28.39 9.76
C SER A 15 10.08 27.63 9.89
N PRO A 16 8.92 28.19 9.51
CA PRO A 16 7.67 27.43 9.49
C PRO A 16 7.72 26.23 8.54
N PHE A 17 8.38 26.33 7.38
CA PHE A 17 8.49 25.23 6.42
C PHE A 17 9.21 24.00 6.98
N PHE A 18 10.41 24.17 7.55
CA PHE A 18 11.11 23.02 8.12
C PHE A 18 10.37 22.44 9.33
N ALA A 19 9.79 23.29 10.18
CA ALA A 19 8.99 22.82 11.32
C ALA A 19 7.79 22.00 10.86
N THR A 20 6.97 22.51 9.94
CA THR A 20 5.79 21.80 9.42
C THR A 20 6.17 20.56 8.61
N PHE A 21 7.32 20.57 7.95
CA PHE A 21 7.85 19.40 7.24
C PHE A 21 8.22 18.25 8.17
N PHE A 22 9.05 18.51 9.18
CA PHE A 22 9.43 17.45 10.12
C PHE A 22 8.25 16.98 10.97
N ILE A 23 7.34 17.89 11.38
CA ILE A 23 6.11 17.51 12.08
C ILE A 23 5.21 16.64 11.20
N ALA A 24 4.95 17.03 9.95
CA ALA A 24 4.14 16.25 9.02
C ALA A 24 4.77 14.88 8.74
N LEU A 25 6.09 14.83 8.51
CA LEU A 25 6.83 13.61 8.28
C LEU A 25 6.75 12.67 9.49
N PHE A 26 6.91 13.22 10.70
CA PHE A 26 6.80 12.46 11.94
C PHE A 26 5.39 11.89 12.14
N VAL A 27 4.34 12.68 11.90
CA VAL A 27 2.95 12.22 12.02
C VAL A 27 2.66 11.09 11.03
N LEU A 28 3.09 11.23 9.77
CA LEU A 28 2.93 10.18 8.75
C LEU A 28 3.74 8.92 9.08
N LEU A 29 4.95 9.09 9.63
CA LEU A 29 5.77 7.97 10.08
C LEU A 29 5.13 7.23 11.25
N MET A 30 4.57 7.95 12.23
CA MET A 30 3.85 7.33 13.34
C MET A 30 2.61 6.58 12.89
N GLN A 31 1.88 7.10 11.89
CA GLN A 31 0.80 6.36 11.26
C GLN A 31 1.28 5.01 10.67
N PHE A 32 2.46 4.98 10.06
CA PHE A 32 3.06 3.75 9.56
C PHE A 32 3.44 2.79 10.69
N VAL A 33 4.09 3.28 11.74
CA VAL A 33 4.49 2.45 12.90
C VAL A 33 3.26 1.80 13.52
N TRP A 34 2.18 2.55 13.75
CA TRP A 34 0.92 1.99 14.26
C TRP A 34 0.29 0.95 13.36
N LYS A 35 0.42 1.09 12.05
CA LYS A 35 -0.11 0.11 11.11
C LYS A 35 0.64 -1.23 11.15
N TYR A 36 1.92 -1.22 11.51
CA TYR A 36 2.81 -2.38 11.43
C TYR A 36 3.45 -2.75 12.77
N ILE A 37 2.95 -2.22 13.88
CA ILE A 37 3.50 -2.49 15.21
C ILE A 37 3.40 -3.97 15.57
N ASP A 38 2.26 -4.59 15.28
CA ASP A 38 2.04 -6.01 15.54
C ASP A 38 2.97 -6.91 14.72
N ASP A 39 3.40 -6.43 13.54
CA ASP A 39 4.35 -7.13 12.67
C ASP A 39 5.81 -6.96 13.12
N MET A 40 6.10 -6.06 14.07
CA MET A 40 7.46 -5.76 14.55
C MET A 40 7.69 -6.20 15.99
N VAL A 41 6.67 -6.08 16.84
CA VAL A 41 6.77 -6.35 18.27
C VAL A 41 6.84 -7.86 18.51
N GLY A 42 7.71 -8.29 19.44
CA GLY A 42 7.85 -9.69 19.84
C GLY A 42 8.66 -10.58 18.89
N LYS A 43 9.31 -10.01 17.87
CA LYS A 43 10.09 -10.76 16.87
C LYS A 43 11.61 -10.76 17.07
N GLY A 44 12.08 -10.16 18.17
CA GLY A 44 13.52 -10.11 18.47
C GLY A 44 14.33 -9.31 17.45
N LEU A 45 13.69 -8.39 16.71
CA LEU A 45 14.34 -7.56 15.71
C LEU A 45 15.38 -6.65 16.38
N GLU A 46 16.57 -6.62 15.81
CA GLU A 46 17.59 -5.68 16.24
C GLU A 46 17.11 -4.23 16.02
N TRP A 47 17.35 -3.35 17.00
CA TRP A 47 16.93 -1.95 16.91
C TRP A 47 17.48 -1.24 15.66
N THR A 48 18.67 -1.64 15.19
CA THR A 48 19.28 -1.11 13.96
C THR A 48 18.42 -1.38 12.72
N VAL A 49 17.82 -2.56 12.62
CA VAL A 49 16.91 -2.94 11.52
C VAL A 49 15.65 -2.09 11.55
N ILE A 50 15.10 -1.84 12.73
CA ILE A 50 13.93 -0.97 12.91
C ILE A 50 14.26 0.45 12.45
N VAL A 51 15.39 1.00 12.89
CA VAL A 51 15.83 2.35 12.48
C VAL A 51 16.08 2.42 10.97
N GLU A 52 16.73 1.42 10.39
CA GLU A 52 16.96 1.32 8.94
C GLU A 52 15.63 1.34 8.17
N LEU A 53 14.65 0.54 8.60
CA LEU A 53 13.31 0.50 8.00
C LEU A 53 12.62 1.87 8.12
N LEU A 54 12.66 2.50 9.29
CA LEU A 54 12.04 3.80 9.52
C LEU A 54 12.68 4.90 8.65
N ILE A 55 13.99 4.85 8.42
CA ILE A 55 14.65 5.79 7.50
C ILE A 55 14.13 5.61 6.07
N TYR A 56 14.07 4.38 5.54
CA TYR A 56 13.56 4.16 4.19
C TYR A 56 12.08 4.50 4.04
N VAL A 57 11.27 4.22 5.07
CA VAL A 57 9.85 4.62 5.11
C VAL A 57 9.71 6.13 5.18
N SER A 58 10.53 6.83 5.97
CA SER A 58 10.51 8.29 6.02
C SER A 58 10.77 8.89 4.63
N ALA A 59 11.75 8.35 3.89
CA ALA A 59 12.06 8.77 2.54
C ALA A 59 10.86 8.54 1.59
N SER A 60 10.14 7.41 1.70
CA SER A 60 8.95 7.18 0.85
C SER A 60 7.76 8.09 1.16
N LEU A 61 7.69 8.67 2.37
CA LEU A 61 6.64 9.58 2.81
C LEU A 61 6.90 11.06 2.46
N VAL A 62 8.14 11.44 2.12
CA VAL A 62 8.51 12.82 1.76
C VAL A 62 7.59 13.44 0.70
N PRO A 63 7.22 12.76 -0.42
CA PRO A 63 6.36 13.35 -1.43
C PRO A 63 4.94 13.68 -0.94
N MET A 64 4.45 13.03 0.12
CA MET A 64 3.17 13.36 0.75
C MET A 64 3.32 14.49 1.78
N ALA A 65 4.45 14.52 2.49
CA ALA A 65 4.74 15.57 3.47
C ALA A 65 4.95 16.94 2.81
N LEU A 66 5.71 17.01 1.70
CA LEU A 66 6.10 18.28 1.06
C LEU A 66 4.93 19.21 0.71
N PRO A 67 3.86 18.77 0.01
CA PRO A 67 2.74 19.66 -0.34
C PRO A 67 2.00 20.19 0.90
N LEU A 68 1.85 19.36 1.94
CA LEU A 68 1.24 19.74 3.22
C LEU A 68 2.07 20.81 3.94
N SER A 69 3.39 20.62 3.97
CA SER A 69 4.31 21.56 4.62
C SER A 69 4.33 22.91 3.92
N ILE A 70 4.32 22.93 2.58
CA ILE A 70 4.25 24.14 1.77
C ILE A 70 2.94 24.89 2.01
N LEU A 71 1.81 24.18 2.09
CA LEU A 71 0.51 24.78 2.38
C LEU A 71 0.53 25.49 3.74
N LEU A 72 0.90 24.75 4.80
CA LEU A 72 0.92 25.25 6.17
C LEU A 72 1.92 26.38 6.34
N SER A 73 3.14 26.24 5.81
CA SER A 73 4.17 27.26 5.96
C SER A 73 3.83 28.54 5.20
N SER A 74 3.23 28.43 4.01
CA SER A 74 2.79 29.59 3.24
C SER A 74 1.69 30.36 3.96
N ILE A 75 0.72 29.63 4.52
CA ILE A 75 -0.36 30.21 5.31
C ILE A 75 0.19 30.87 6.58
N MET A 76 1.04 30.18 7.34
CA MET A 76 1.65 30.72 8.57
C MET A 76 2.50 31.95 8.28
N THR A 77 3.32 31.92 7.22
CA THR A 77 4.17 33.06 6.86
C THR A 77 3.33 34.28 6.53
N MET A 78 2.33 34.13 5.65
CA MET A 78 1.50 35.27 5.24
C MET A 78 0.54 35.71 6.35
N GLY A 79 0.07 34.79 7.18
CA GLY A 79 -0.76 35.05 8.35
C GLY A 79 -0.01 35.83 9.43
N ASN A 80 1.20 35.40 9.80
CA ASN A 80 2.04 36.09 10.78
C ASN A 80 2.43 37.49 10.31
N LEU A 81 2.76 37.65 9.02
CA LEU A 81 2.99 38.97 8.42
C LEU A 81 1.74 39.86 8.52
N GLY A 82 0.54 39.28 8.42
CA GLY A 82 -0.73 39.97 8.59
C GLY A 82 -1.03 40.35 10.04
N GLU A 83 -0.76 39.45 10.98
CA GLU A 83 -1.00 39.62 12.42
C GLU A 83 -0.08 40.66 13.04
N ASN A 84 1.20 40.66 12.66
CA ASN A 84 2.20 41.64 13.11
C ASN A 84 2.09 43.00 12.38
N TYR A 85 1.02 43.22 11.60
CA TYR A 85 0.81 44.42 10.78
C TYR A 85 1.91 44.72 9.73
N GLU A 86 2.88 43.82 9.52
CA GLU A 86 3.96 43.98 8.54
C GLU A 86 3.43 44.02 7.10
N LEU A 87 2.42 43.18 6.80
CA LEU A 87 1.77 43.14 5.50
C LEU A 87 1.02 44.44 5.19
N VAL A 88 0.48 45.11 6.22
CA VAL A 88 -0.16 46.43 6.08
C VAL A 88 0.90 47.50 5.85
N ALA A 89 2.00 47.47 6.61
CA ALA A 89 3.11 48.40 6.44
C ALA A 89 3.72 48.32 5.02
N PHE A 90 3.92 47.12 4.49
CA PHE A 90 4.40 46.93 3.11
C PHE A 90 3.45 47.53 2.07
N LYS A 91 2.13 47.32 2.23
CA LYS A 91 1.13 47.90 1.33
C LYS A 91 1.12 49.43 1.41
N SER A 92 1.20 50.01 2.61
CA SER A 92 1.29 51.46 2.80
C SER A 92 2.56 52.06 2.21
N ALA A 93 3.66 51.29 2.14
CA ALA A 93 4.89 51.66 1.45
C ALA A 93 4.84 51.47 -0.09
N GLY A 94 3.68 51.15 -0.66
CA GLY A 94 3.49 50.95 -2.10
C GLY A 94 3.96 49.59 -2.63
N ILE A 95 4.26 48.62 -1.75
CA ILE A 95 4.64 47.25 -2.16
C ILE A 95 3.37 46.44 -2.38
N SER A 96 3.09 46.09 -3.64
CA SER A 96 1.95 45.25 -4.00
C SER A 96 2.08 43.83 -3.47
N LEU A 97 0.96 43.18 -3.14
CA LEU A 97 0.95 41.79 -2.65
C LEU A 97 1.60 40.81 -3.63
N LYS A 98 1.48 41.06 -4.94
CA LYS A 98 2.15 40.27 -5.99
C LYS A 98 3.67 40.27 -5.82
N ARG A 99 4.27 41.40 -5.42
CA ARG A 99 5.71 41.51 -5.16
C ARG A 99 6.12 40.76 -3.88
N ILE A 100 5.25 40.69 -2.88
CA ILE A 100 5.45 39.90 -1.65
C ILE A 100 5.40 38.39 -1.94
N LEU A 101 4.45 37.95 -2.78
CA LEU A 101 4.27 36.53 -3.12
C LEU A 101 5.33 35.99 -4.09
N ARG A 102 5.89 36.81 -4.97
CA ARG A 102 6.87 36.38 -5.98
C ARG A 102 8.07 35.59 -5.42
N PRO A 103 8.80 36.03 -4.37
CA PRO A 103 9.92 35.24 -3.82
C PRO A 103 9.46 33.89 -3.26
N LEU A 104 8.27 33.80 -2.65
CA LEU A 104 7.71 32.54 -2.16
C LEU A 104 7.31 31.62 -3.31
N ALA A 105 6.73 32.17 -4.38
CA ALA A 105 6.37 31.40 -5.58
C ALA A 105 7.60 30.80 -6.27
N VAL A 106 8.72 31.52 -6.31
CA VAL A 106 10.00 31.00 -6.83
C VAL A 106 10.49 29.82 -5.98
N VAL A 107 10.42 29.92 -4.65
CA VAL A 107 10.77 28.80 -3.77
C VAL A 107 9.82 27.62 -3.92
N ALA A 108 8.51 27.85 -4.00
CA ALA A 108 7.54 26.79 -4.22
C ALA A 108 7.79 26.06 -5.55
N PHE A 109 8.19 26.79 -6.59
CA PHE A 109 8.60 26.21 -7.87
C PHE A 109 9.90 25.38 -7.76
N LEU A 110 10.91 25.88 -7.06
CA LEU A 110 12.13 25.11 -6.80
C LEU A 110 11.86 23.84 -5.98
N LEU A 111 11.00 23.94 -4.95
CA LEU A 111 10.57 22.78 -4.16
C LEU A 111 9.75 21.79 -4.97
N SER A 112 8.95 22.25 -5.94
CA SER A 112 8.23 21.39 -6.88
C SER A 112 9.20 20.60 -7.78
N ILE A 113 10.25 21.24 -8.29
CA ILE A 113 11.31 20.55 -9.06
C ILE A 113 12.03 19.53 -8.18
N LEU A 114 12.40 19.92 -6.95
CA LEU A 114 13.04 19.01 -6.00
C LEU A 114 12.14 17.81 -5.69
N ALA A 115 10.84 18.04 -5.48
CA ALA A 115 9.85 16.99 -5.26
C ALA A 115 9.76 16.03 -6.45
N PHE A 116 9.84 16.55 -7.68
CA PHE A 116 9.87 15.72 -8.89
C PHE A 116 11.12 14.86 -8.97
N VAL A 117 12.29 15.44 -8.76
CA VAL A 117 13.57 14.69 -8.75
C VAL A 117 13.53 13.60 -7.67
N PHE A 118 13.04 13.94 -6.48
CA PHE A 118 12.90 12.98 -5.39
C PHE A 118 11.91 11.85 -5.75
N SER A 119 10.76 12.19 -6.31
CA SER A 119 9.72 11.24 -6.70
C SER A 119 10.13 10.34 -7.87
N ASN A 120 10.97 10.85 -8.78
CA ASN A 120 11.44 10.09 -9.92
C ASN A 120 12.59 9.15 -9.58
N TYR A 121 13.59 9.61 -8.79
CA TYR A 121 14.83 8.86 -8.56
C TYR A 121 14.94 8.24 -7.16
N LEU A 122 14.59 8.98 -6.11
CA LEU A 122 14.81 8.52 -4.73
C LEU A 122 13.65 7.67 -4.22
N LEU A 123 12.41 8.02 -4.58
CA LEU A 123 11.20 7.29 -4.19
C LEU A 123 11.20 5.82 -4.64
N PRO A 124 11.59 5.46 -5.88
CA PRO A 124 11.68 4.05 -6.30
C PRO A 124 12.63 3.22 -5.42
N ILE A 125 13.81 3.77 -5.13
CA ILE A 125 14.85 3.12 -4.31
C ILE A 125 14.35 2.97 -2.87
N ALA A 126 13.76 4.03 -2.30
CA ALA A 126 13.19 4.00 -0.96
C ALA A 126 12.04 3.00 -0.84
N ASN A 127 11.15 2.94 -1.84
CA ASN A 127 10.05 1.97 -1.88
C ASN A 127 10.56 0.53 -2.00
N LEU A 128 11.62 0.31 -2.77
CA LEU A 128 12.23 -1.00 -2.91
C LEU A 128 12.80 -1.49 -1.59
N LYS A 129 13.69 -0.69 -0.98
CA LYS A 129 14.36 -1.06 0.26
C LYS A 129 13.40 -1.15 1.46
N SER A 130 12.45 -0.22 1.56
CA SER A 130 11.44 -0.29 2.62
C SER A 130 10.53 -1.50 2.46
N LYS A 131 10.18 -1.91 1.23
CA LYS A 131 9.29 -3.03 1.01
C LYS A 131 9.98 -4.38 1.18
N SER A 132 11.22 -4.54 0.72
CA SER A 132 12.00 -5.77 0.99
C SER A 132 12.22 -5.94 2.48
N LEU A 133 12.68 -4.89 3.17
CA LEU A 133 12.92 -4.96 4.61
C LEU A 133 11.64 -5.16 5.42
N LEU A 134 10.53 -4.53 5.02
CA LEU A 134 9.23 -4.77 5.64
C LEU A 134 8.75 -6.20 5.40
N TYR A 135 9.05 -6.79 4.24
CA TYR A 135 8.72 -8.18 3.96
C TYR A 135 9.53 -9.12 4.86
N ASP A 136 10.84 -8.91 4.98
CA ASP A 136 11.72 -9.67 5.88
C ASP A 136 11.23 -9.58 7.32
N VAL A 137 10.86 -8.39 7.79
CA VAL A 137 10.30 -8.15 9.13
C VAL A 137 8.94 -8.84 9.33
N LYS A 138 8.12 -8.95 8.28
CA LYS A 138 6.82 -9.62 8.34
C LYS A 138 6.94 -11.13 8.39
N GLU A 139 7.82 -11.69 7.57
CA GLU A 139 8.10 -13.14 7.52
C GLU A 139 8.92 -13.62 8.72
N GLN A 140 9.65 -12.71 9.37
CA GLN A 140 10.36 -13.00 10.62
C GLN A 140 9.42 -13.61 11.65
N LYS A 141 9.82 -14.76 12.20
CA LYS A 141 9.07 -15.44 13.26
C LYS A 141 9.22 -14.71 14.59
N PRO A 142 8.16 -14.69 15.42
CA PRO A 142 8.27 -14.25 16.81
C PRO A 142 9.40 -14.96 17.54
N THR A 143 10.08 -14.27 18.45
CA THR A 143 11.08 -14.91 19.31
C THR A 143 10.41 -16.02 20.13
N MET A 144 11.09 -17.14 20.28
CA MET A 144 10.62 -18.25 21.09
C MET A 144 10.52 -17.83 22.57
N ASP A 145 9.29 -17.70 23.06
CA ASP A 145 8.98 -17.49 24.46
C ASP A 145 7.98 -18.57 24.91
N ILE A 146 8.47 -19.56 25.67
CA ILE A 146 7.65 -20.66 26.18
C ILE A 146 7.03 -20.21 27.50
N GLN A 147 5.77 -19.76 27.43
CA GLN A 147 5.00 -19.36 28.60
C GLN A 147 4.45 -20.58 29.37
N PRO A 148 4.62 -20.65 30.70
CA PRO A 148 4.09 -21.77 31.51
C PRO A 148 2.57 -21.94 31.37
N GLY A 149 2.12 -23.18 31.26
CA GLY A 149 0.71 -23.54 31.21
C GLY A 149 0.01 -23.37 29.85
N ILE A 150 0.69 -22.83 28.83
CA ILE A 150 0.15 -22.63 27.48
C ILE A 150 0.97 -23.45 26.48
N PHE A 151 0.32 -24.00 25.44
CA PHE A 151 1.03 -24.63 24.33
C PHE A 151 1.70 -23.55 23.46
N SER A 152 3.01 -23.64 23.30
CA SER A 152 3.80 -22.78 22.40
C SER A 152 4.10 -23.54 21.11
N ASN A 153 3.66 -22.98 19.98
CA ASN A 153 3.91 -23.48 18.63
C ASN A 153 4.95 -22.59 17.91
N SER A 154 5.93 -22.10 18.65
CA SER A 154 6.93 -21.14 18.16
C SER A 154 8.04 -21.80 17.32
N LEU A 155 8.23 -23.10 17.46
CA LEU A 155 9.17 -23.91 16.71
C LEU A 155 8.42 -24.67 15.61
N ASP A 156 8.97 -24.70 14.40
CA ASP A 156 8.41 -25.52 13.32
C ASP A 156 8.31 -26.98 13.74
N ASP A 157 7.18 -27.59 13.41
CA ASP A 157 6.90 -29.00 13.63
C ASP A 157 6.89 -29.47 15.10
N TYR A 158 6.92 -28.55 16.08
CA TYR A 158 6.84 -28.89 17.49
C TYR A 158 5.84 -28.04 18.25
N SER A 159 4.97 -28.68 19.05
CA SER A 159 4.11 -28.00 20.02
C SER A 159 4.57 -28.36 21.43
N ILE A 160 5.06 -27.37 22.18
CA ILE A 160 5.64 -27.58 23.51
C ILE A 160 4.75 -26.95 24.56
N ARG A 161 4.41 -27.70 25.61
CA ARG A 161 3.80 -27.17 26.83
C ARG A 161 4.64 -27.55 28.03
N VAL A 162 4.84 -26.59 28.91
CA VAL A 162 5.57 -26.74 30.16
C VAL A 162 4.64 -26.34 31.30
N ARG A 163 4.67 -27.03 32.44
CA ARG A 163 3.89 -26.62 33.61
C ARG A 163 4.54 -25.44 34.33
N ASP A 164 5.83 -25.56 34.64
CA ASP A 164 6.61 -24.55 35.35
C ASP A 164 7.98 -24.34 34.71
N LYS A 165 8.47 -23.11 34.74
CA LYS A 165 9.80 -22.72 34.22
C LYS A 165 10.60 -22.05 35.36
N LYS A 166 11.85 -22.47 35.55
CA LYS A 166 12.79 -21.83 36.49
C LYS A 166 14.14 -21.65 35.81
N VAL A 167 14.81 -20.53 36.08
CA VAL A 167 16.18 -20.30 35.61
C VAL A 167 17.12 -20.62 36.78
N ILE A 168 18.04 -21.55 36.57
CA ILE A 168 19.06 -21.97 37.55
C ILE A 168 20.41 -21.84 36.85
N ASP A 169 21.34 -21.09 37.42
CA ASP A 169 22.70 -20.89 36.87
C ASP A 169 22.74 -20.46 35.39
N ASP A 170 21.89 -19.48 35.01
CA ASP A 170 21.71 -18.96 33.65
C ASP A 170 21.18 -19.99 32.62
N VAL A 171 20.74 -21.16 33.07
CA VAL A 171 20.12 -22.21 32.24
C VAL A 171 18.62 -22.30 32.52
N GLU A 172 17.80 -22.41 31.47
CA GLU A 172 16.36 -22.56 31.63
C GLU A 172 15.99 -24.03 31.88
N HIS A 173 15.45 -24.30 33.08
CA HIS A 173 14.88 -25.58 33.48
C HIS A 173 13.35 -25.54 33.34
N LEU A 174 12.82 -26.49 32.58
CA LEU A 174 11.41 -26.69 32.28
C LEU A 174 10.92 -27.93 33.04
N TYR A 175 9.77 -27.84 33.71
CA TYR A 175 9.19 -28.95 34.48
C TYR A 175 7.86 -29.40 33.88
N ASP A 176 7.64 -30.72 33.87
CA ASP A 176 6.52 -31.40 33.21
C ASP A 176 6.37 -30.94 31.75
N VAL A 177 7.35 -31.35 30.94
CA VAL A 177 7.42 -31.00 29.52
C VAL A 177 6.60 -31.99 28.71
N LEU A 178 5.67 -31.46 27.91
CA LEU A 178 4.89 -32.20 26.93
C LEU A 178 5.20 -31.63 25.55
N ILE A 179 5.66 -32.49 24.65
CA ILE A 179 6.02 -32.11 23.28
C ILE A 179 5.23 -32.98 22.32
N TYR A 180 4.51 -32.34 21.40
CA TYR A 180 4.02 -32.99 20.19
C TYR A 180 5.01 -32.77 19.07
N ASP A 181 5.47 -33.85 18.45
CA ASP A 181 6.35 -33.83 17.30
C ASP A 181 5.51 -34.10 16.04
N HIS A 182 5.52 -33.10 15.16
CA HIS A 182 4.79 -33.07 13.89
C HIS A 182 5.72 -33.18 12.67
N THR A 183 7.00 -33.49 12.86
CA THR A 183 8.00 -33.55 11.76
C THR A 183 7.60 -34.53 10.64
N SER A 184 6.85 -35.58 10.98
CA SER A 184 6.33 -36.56 10.01
C SER A 184 5.13 -36.05 9.18
N GLY A 185 4.57 -34.88 9.49
CA GLY A 185 3.44 -34.27 8.75
C GLY A 185 2.07 -34.96 8.95
N ASP A 186 2.00 -36.01 9.76
CA ASP A 186 0.85 -36.90 9.86
C ASP A 186 -0.06 -36.67 11.10
N GLY A 187 -0.01 -35.48 11.69
CA GLY A 187 -0.79 -35.12 12.88
C GLY A 187 -0.06 -35.35 14.21
N ASN A 188 -0.79 -35.64 15.29
CA ASN A 188 -0.25 -35.86 16.65
C ASN A 188 0.17 -37.32 16.87
N ARG A 189 1.11 -37.84 16.08
CA ARG A 189 1.51 -39.26 16.16
C ARG A 189 2.65 -39.52 17.13
N VAL A 190 3.52 -38.53 17.35
CA VAL A 190 4.64 -38.64 18.27
C VAL A 190 4.45 -37.67 19.43
N VAL A 191 4.41 -38.20 20.65
CA VAL A 191 4.22 -37.43 21.88
C VAL A 191 5.32 -37.77 22.87
N ILE A 192 6.04 -36.74 23.32
CA ILE A 192 7.13 -36.89 24.27
C ILE A 192 6.72 -36.22 25.58
N VAL A 193 6.83 -36.96 26.69
CA VAL A 193 6.55 -36.48 28.04
C VAL A 193 7.80 -36.64 28.88
N ALA A 194 8.28 -35.57 29.53
CA ALA A 194 9.45 -35.61 30.40
C ALA A 194 9.20 -34.84 31.69
N GLN A 195 9.84 -35.27 32.79
CA GLN A 195 9.73 -34.57 34.08
C GLN A 195 10.50 -33.26 34.09
N GLU A 196 11.69 -33.26 33.48
CA GLU A 196 12.56 -32.10 33.41
C GLU A 196 13.11 -31.92 31.99
N GLY A 197 13.23 -30.67 31.53
CA GLY A 197 13.84 -30.28 30.28
C GLY A 197 14.81 -29.13 30.49
N ILE A 198 16.05 -29.29 30.05
CA ILE A 198 17.10 -28.28 30.17
C ILE A 198 17.36 -27.70 28.79
N MET A 199 17.15 -26.40 28.62
CA MET A 199 17.43 -25.69 27.36
C MET A 199 18.84 -25.10 27.39
N THR A 200 19.67 -25.49 26.43
CA THR A 200 21.03 -24.95 26.25
C THR A 200 21.21 -24.53 24.80
N VAL A 201 21.80 -23.35 24.57
CA VAL A 201 22.20 -22.93 23.22
C VAL A 201 23.60 -23.43 22.95
N SER A 202 23.84 -23.99 21.76
CA SER A 202 25.15 -24.52 21.38
C SER A 202 26.18 -23.40 21.19
N ASP A 203 27.34 -23.50 21.84
CA ASP A 203 28.44 -22.50 21.82
C ASP A 203 28.98 -22.18 20.41
N ASN A 204 28.88 -23.14 19.48
CA ASN A 204 29.24 -22.92 18.08
C ASN A 204 28.08 -22.25 17.35
N ASN A 205 28.15 -20.92 17.27
CA ASN A 205 27.38 -20.03 16.39
C ASN A 205 25.93 -19.72 16.81
N ASN A 206 25.47 -20.11 18.01
CA ASN A 206 24.10 -19.85 18.54
C ASN A 206 22.95 -20.23 17.59
N GLN A 207 23.19 -21.11 16.61
CA GLN A 207 22.23 -21.50 15.59
C GLN A 207 21.44 -22.76 15.95
N VAL A 208 21.84 -23.49 16.99
CA VAL A 208 21.15 -24.70 17.43
C VAL A 208 20.87 -24.60 18.93
N MET A 209 19.62 -24.82 19.31
CA MET A 209 19.22 -25.00 20.70
C MET A 209 19.07 -26.49 20.98
N ASN A 210 19.76 -26.98 22.00
CA ASN A 210 19.63 -28.33 22.52
C ASN A 210 18.66 -28.32 23.70
N LEU A 211 17.55 -29.02 23.55
CA LEU A 211 16.63 -29.33 24.64
C LEU A 211 16.94 -30.74 25.15
N LYS A 212 17.58 -30.83 26.32
CA LYS A 212 17.87 -32.10 27.00
C LYS A 212 16.70 -32.44 27.93
N LEU A 213 15.94 -33.46 27.58
CA LEU A 213 14.84 -34.02 28.38
C LEU A 213 15.36 -35.13 29.28
N ILE A 214 14.91 -35.15 30.54
CA ILE A 214 15.34 -36.09 31.58
C ILE A 214 14.12 -36.85 32.14
N ASP A 215 14.29 -38.16 32.27
CA ASP A 215 13.31 -39.14 32.77
C ASP A 215 11.91 -38.98 32.17
N GLY A 216 11.73 -39.54 30.97
CA GLY A 216 10.51 -39.38 30.18
C GLY A 216 10.09 -40.62 29.38
N TYR A 217 8.95 -40.46 28.71
CA TYR A 217 8.36 -41.44 27.81
C TYR A 217 8.08 -40.80 26.46
N SER A 218 8.44 -41.50 25.38
CA SER A 218 8.04 -41.18 24.01
C SER A 218 6.98 -42.17 23.57
N TYR A 219 5.86 -41.66 23.07
CA TYR A 219 4.78 -42.41 22.47
C TYR A 219 4.81 -42.17 20.96
N ASP A 220 4.72 -43.22 20.18
CA ASP A 220 4.78 -43.15 18.71
C ASP A 220 3.69 -44.06 18.12
N GLU A 221 2.82 -43.47 17.31
CA GLU A 221 1.74 -44.12 16.57
C GLU A 221 1.93 -43.94 15.06
N SER A 222 3.17 -44.02 14.56
CA SER A 222 3.48 -43.92 13.13
C SER A 222 2.86 -45.07 12.31
N GLU A 223 2.35 -44.72 11.13
CA GLU A 223 1.68 -45.65 10.21
C GLU A 223 2.70 -46.58 9.55
N ASP A 224 2.46 -47.89 9.65
CA ASP A 224 3.20 -48.86 8.85
C ASP A 224 2.66 -48.84 7.41
N ASN A 225 3.48 -48.44 6.43
CA ASN A 225 3.08 -48.23 5.02
C ASN A 225 2.38 -49.43 4.34
N GLN A 226 2.41 -50.62 4.96
CA GLN A 226 1.79 -51.84 4.43
C GLN A 226 0.43 -52.19 5.03
N LYS A 227 0.07 -51.65 6.20
CA LYS A 227 -1.22 -51.89 6.86
C LYS A 227 -1.66 -50.61 7.56
N ARG A 228 -2.92 -50.21 7.39
CA ARG A 228 -3.55 -49.10 8.13
C ARG A 228 -3.77 -49.43 9.62
N ASP A 229 -2.75 -49.99 10.26
CA ASP A 229 -2.68 -50.26 11.69
C ASP A 229 -1.72 -49.22 12.29
N PHE A 230 -2.12 -48.62 13.42
CA PHE A 230 -1.33 -47.67 14.18
C PHE A 230 -0.81 -48.39 15.43
N PRO A 231 0.32 -49.11 15.36
CA PRO A 231 0.86 -49.79 16.53
C PRO A 231 1.31 -48.74 17.55
N HIS A 232 0.72 -48.79 18.74
CA HIS A 232 1.13 -47.90 19.84
C HIS A 232 2.49 -48.36 20.40
N MET A 233 3.55 -47.64 20.07
CA MET A 233 4.88 -47.85 20.61
C MET A 233 5.15 -46.90 21.78
N ARG A 234 5.70 -47.44 22.88
CA ARG A 234 6.12 -46.64 24.05
C ARG A 234 7.59 -46.92 24.37
N SER A 235 8.40 -45.87 24.38
CA SER A 235 9.82 -45.92 24.71
C SER A 235 10.09 -45.11 25.98
N LYS A 236 10.74 -45.71 26.98
CA LYS A 236 11.23 -45.00 28.18
C LYS A 236 12.68 -44.57 27.95
N PHE A 237 13.00 -43.32 28.27
CA PHE A 237 14.37 -42.80 28.18
C PHE A 237 14.81 -42.17 29.50
N GLY A 238 16.08 -42.34 29.85
CA GLY A 238 16.71 -41.62 30.95
C GLY A 238 17.08 -40.18 30.54
N GLU A 239 17.64 -40.04 29.34
CA GLU A 239 17.95 -38.75 28.73
C GLU A 239 17.61 -38.80 27.23
N GLN A 240 17.02 -37.72 26.71
CA GLN A 240 16.77 -37.54 25.28
C GLN A 240 17.13 -36.10 24.89
N LEU A 241 17.83 -35.93 23.77
CA LEU A 241 18.27 -34.63 23.30
C LEU A 241 17.57 -34.29 21.98
N ILE A 242 16.78 -33.23 21.98
CA ILE A 242 16.14 -32.67 20.79
C ILE A 242 16.91 -31.41 20.39
N ARG A 243 17.18 -31.27 19.09
CA ARG A 243 17.93 -30.13 18.54
C ARG A 243 16.99 -29.29 17.69
N PHE A 244 16.85 -28.02 18.06
CA PHE A 244 16.09 -27.05 17.28
C PHE A 244 17.04 -26.14 16.53
N ASP A 245 16.77 -25.94 15.25
CA ASP A 245 17.46 -24.93 14.44
C ASP A 245 16.89 -23.54 14.79
N LEU A 246 17.73 -22.65 15.31
CA LEU A 246 17.39 -21.27 15.64
C LEU A 246 17.57 -20.32 14.44
N SER A 247 18.14 -20.77 13.33
CA SER A 247 18.28 -19.95 12.11
C SER A 247 16.92 -19.49 11.56
N GLN A 248 15.84 -20.23 11.85
CA GLN A 248 14.46 -19.84 11.53
C GLN A 248 14.00 -18.54 12.21
N PHE A 249 14.68 -18.11 13.29
CA PHE A 249 14.44 -16.84 13.98
C PHE A 249 15.47 -15.78 13.63
N THR A 250 16.38 -16.02 12.68
CA THR A 250 17.31 -15.00 12.19
C THR A 250 16.70 -14.29 10.98
N LEU A 251 16.89 -12.97 10.90
CA LEU A 251 16.35 -12.17 9.81
C LEU A 251 17.05 -12.55 8.50
N ASN A 252 16.32 -13.23 7.62
CA ASN A 252 16.77 -13.51 6.26
C ASN A 252 16.51 -12.30 5.36
N ARG A 253 17.56 -11.79 4.72
CA ARG A 253 17.45 -10.69 3.76
C ARG A 253 16.97 -11.22 2.42
N THR A 254 15.74 -10.89 2.04
CA THR A 254 15.19 -11.28 0.74
C THR A 254 15.90 -10.53 -0.38
N ASP A 255 16.12 -11.22 -1.51
CA ASP A 255 16.68 -10.59 -2.71
C ASP A 255 15.78 -9.44 -3.20
N GLU A 256 16.38 -8.25 -3.29
CA GLU A 256 15.75 -7.03 -3.75
C GLU A 256 15.23 -7.15 -5.20
N ASP A 257 15.88 -7.99 -6.02
CA ASP A 257 15.52 -8.19 -7.43
C ASP A 257 14.09 -8.74 -7.61
N LEU A 258 13.59 -9.49 -6.63
CA LEU A 258 12.23 -10.02 -6.63
C LEU A 258 11.17 -8.92 -6.66
N PHE A 259 11.49 -7.75 -6.10
CA PHE A 259 10.55 -6.65 -6.02
C PHE A 259 10.74 -5.59 -7.11
N LYS A 260 11.92 -5.51 -7.75
CA LYS A 260 12.31 -4.47 -8.73
C LYS A 260 11.29 -4.26 -9.87
N SER A 261 10.63 -5.34 -10.30
CA SER A 261 9.64 -5.29 -11.39
C SER A 261 8.31 -4.62 -11.01
N ASN A 262 8.09 -4.34 -9.71
CA ASN A 262 6.85 -3.74 -9.25
C ASN A 262 6.74 -2.27 -9.70
N TYR A 263 5.57 -1.88 -10.22
CA TYR A 263 5.31 -0.52 -10.71
C TYR A 263 5.68 0.62 -9.75
N LYS A 264 5.70 0.40 -8.42
CA LYS A 264 6.09 1.43 -7.43
C LYS A 264 7.61 1.64 -7.30
N MET A 265 8.40 0.72 -7.86
CA MET A 265 9.86 0.67 -7.77
C MET A 265 10.55 1.14 -9.05
N LEU A 266 9.77 1.61 -10.02
CA LEU A 266 10.27 2.08 -11.30
C LEU A 266 10.35 3.61 -11.33
N ASN A 267 11.38 4.10 -12.00
CA ASN A 267 11.44 5.51 -12.40
C ASN A 267 10.55 5.75 -13.63
N MET A 268 10.42 7.00 -14.06
CA MET A 268 9.53 7.39 -15.15
C MET A 268 9.90 6.75 -16.51
N GLU A 269 11.20 6.65 -16.82
CA GLU A 269 11.70 6.05 -18.07
C GLU A 269 11.42 4.54 -18.10
N GLN A 270 11.72 3.84 -17.01
CA GLN A 270 11.41 2.42 -16.83
C GLN A 270 9.89 2.15 -16.87
N LEU A 271 9.08 3.08 -16.37
CA LEU A 271 7.62 2.98 -16.46
C LEU A 271 7.15 3.09 -17.91
N ASP A 272 7.72 3.98 -18.71
CA ASP A 272 7.35 4.13 -20.12
C ASP A 272 7.70 2.86 -20.92
N ASP A 273 8.89 2.31 -20.72
CA ASP A 273 9.31 1.04 -21.34
C ASP A 273 8.42 -0.13 -20.91
N ALA A 274 8.07 -0.20 -19.62
CA ALA A 274 7.17 -1.21 -19.09
C ALA A 274 5.75 -1.07 -19.67
N ILE A 275 5.22 0.16 -19.78
CA ILE A 275 3.89 0.42 -20.35
C ILE A 275 3.84 0.00 -21.82
N ASP A 276 4.86 0.34 -22.62
CA ASP A 276 4.92 -0.03 -24.04
C ASP A 276 5.01 -1.56 -24.19
N THR A 277 5.90 -2.20 -23.43
CA THR A 277 6.07 -3.67 -23.44
C THR A 277 4.78 -4.38 -23.05
N LEU A 278 4.13 -3.97 -21.96
CA LEU A 278 2.87 -4.55 -21.50
C LEU A 278 1.73 -4.33 -22.52
N SER A 279 1.67 -3.16 -23.15
CA SER A 279 0.64 -2.84 -24.16
C SER A 279 0.83 -3.66 -25.45
N LYS A 280 2.08 -3.87 -25.88
CA LYS A 280 2.44 -4.76 -27.00
C LYS A 280 2.09 -6.22 -26.69
N LEU A 281 2.42 -6.68 -25.47
CA LEU A 281 2.11 -8.03 -25.02
C LEU A 281 0.60 -8.26 -24.98
N GLN A 282 -0.17 -7.33 -24.40
CA GLN A 282 -1.64 -7.39 -24.40
C GLN A 282 -2.21 -7.49 -25.83
N SER A 283 -1.71 -6.66 -26.75
CA SER A 283 -2.15 -6.66 -28.15
C SER A 283 -1.83 -7.98 -28.87
N SER A 284 -0.66 -8.55 -28.59
CA SER A 284 -0.24 -9.86 -29.12
C SER A 284 -1.13 -10.99 -28.58
N HIS A 285 -1.39 -11.01 -27.27
CA HIS A 285 -2.29 -11.97 -26.63
C HIS A 285 -3.70 -11.90 -27.22
N PHE A 286 -4.23 -10.69 -27.42
CA PHE A 286 -5.53 -10.50 -28.04
C PHE A 286 -5.59 -11.02 -29.49
N LYS A 287 -4.55 -10.77 -30.30
CA LYS A 287 -4.44 -11.31 -31.66
C LYS A 287 -4.38 -12.84 -31.67
N SER A 288 -3.55 -13.42 -30.81
CA SER A 288 -3.42 -14.87 -30.62
C SER A 288 -4.76 -15.49 -30.22
N PHE A 289 -5.47 -14.88 -29.27
CA PHE A 289 -6.81 -15.30 -28.90
C PHE A 289 -7.78 -15.22 -30.07
N LYS A 290 -7.90 -14.09 -30.75
CA LYS A 290 -8.81 -13.92 -31.89
C LYS A 290 -8.57 -15.00 -32.94
N SER A 291 -7.32 -15.32 -33.22
CA SER A 291 -6.94 -16.39 -34.17
C SER A 291 -7.29 -17.78 -33.65
N GLY A 292 -7.03 -18.08 -32.37
CA GLY A 292 -7.32 -19.36 -31.74
C GLY A 292 -8.82 -19.61 -31.58
N PHE A 293 -9.58 -18.57 -31.22
CA PHE A 293 -11.03 -18.61 -31.16
C PHE A 293 -11.60 -18.94 -32.53
N LYS A 294 -11.21 -18.19 -33.58
CA LYS A 294 -11.65 -18.43 -34.96
C LYS A 294 -11.38 -19.87 -35.42
N LYS A 295 -10.22 -20.43 -35.06
CA LYS A 295 -9.88 -21.83 -35.38
C LYS A 295 -10.77 -22.82 -34.62
N SER A 296 -11.02 -22.60 -33.33
CA SER A 296 -11.80 -23.53 -32.50
C SER A 296 -13.32 -23.43 -32.66
N SER A 297 -13.86 -22.25 -32.98
CA SER A 297 -15.32 -22.03 -33.07
C SER A 297 -15.87 -22.26 -34.48
N ILE A 298 -15.04 -22.08 -35.52
CA ILE A 298 -15.47 -22.25 -36.92
C ILE A 298 -15.13 -23.64 -37.47
N PHE A 299 -14.12 -24.32 -36.92
CA PHE A 299 -13.68 -25.63 -37.39
C PHE A 299 -13.72 -26.66 -36.27
N TYR A 300 -14.93 -27.10 -35.90
CA TYR A 300 -15.10 -28.20 -34.93
C TYR A 300 -14.54 -29.54 -35.45
N ASN A 301 -14.16 -29.62 -36.71
CA ASN A 301 -13.65 -30.84 -37.29
C ASN A 301 -12.62 -30.50 -38.36
N ASN A 302 -11.35 -30.37 -37.96
CA ASN A 302 -10.24 -30.40 -38.91
C ASN A 302 -9.98 -31.86 -39.33
N LYS A 303 -11.04 -32.57 -39.77
CA LYS A 303 -10.84 -33.84 -40.48
C LYS A 303 -10.06 -33.49 -41.74
N LYS A 304 -8.98 -34.25 -41.96
CA LYS A 304 -8.19 -34.30 -43.19
C LYS A 304 -9.04 -34.82 -44.37
N GLU A 305 -10.25 -34.31 -44.55
CA GLU A 305 -10.99 -34.53 -45.78
C GLU A 305 -10.47 -33.51 -46.78
N LYS A 306 -9.91 -34.02 -47.89
CA LYS A 306 -9.54 -33.19 -49.05
C LYS A 306 -10.72 -32.28 -49.34
N LYS A 307 -10.52 -30.96 -49.19
CA LYS A 307 -11.49 -29.95 -49.59
C LYS A 307 -11.60 -29.98 -51.12
N GLU A 308 -12.41 -30.88 -51.66
CA GLU A 308 -13.19 -30.50 -52.81
C GLU A 308 -14.18 -29.46 -52.31
N LEU A 309 -13.84 -28.19 -52.54
CA LEU A 309 -14.72 -27.07 -52.25
C LEU A 309 -15.92 -27.19 -53.18
N ILE A 310 -16.91 -28.00 -52.79
CA ILE A 310 -18.22 -27.98 -53.43
C ILE A 310 -18.74 -26.57 -53.20
N SER A 311 -18.81 -25.77 -54.27
CA SER A 311 -19.41 -24.44 -54.24
C SER A 311 -20.91 -24.61 -54.05
N VAL A 312 -21.36 -24.75 -52.81
CA VAL A 312 -22.78 -24.79 -52.48
C VAL A 312 -23.32 -23.38 -52.65
N ASN A 313 -23.92 -23.10 -53.82
CA ASN A 313 -24.54 -21.81 -54.15
C ASN A 313 -25.96 -21.69 -53.54
N ARG A 314 -26.24 -22.39 -52.44
CA ARG A 314 -27.51 -22.39 -51.71
C ARG A 314 -27.24 -22.21 -50.22
N SER A 315 -28.05 -21.36 -49.58
CA SER A 315 -28.13 -21.31 -48.13
C SER A 315 -28.52 -22.70 -47.61
N VAL A 316 -27.66 -23.30 -46.79
CA VAL A 316 -27.93 -24.59 -46.16
C VAL A 316 -29.02 -24.39 -45.12
N ASP A 317 -30.15 -25.10 -45.25
CA ASP A 317 -31.19 -25.14 -44.24
C ASP A 317 -30.81 -26.15 -43.15
N PHE A 318 -30.31 -25.63 -42.03
CA PHE A 318 -29.85 -26.43 -40.90
C PHE A 318 -30.99 -27.16 -40.18
N ASP A 319 -32.20 -26.60 -40.19
CA ASP A 319 -33.34 -27.17 -39.49
C ASP A 319 -33.84 -28.42 -40.22
N SER A 320 -33.90 -28.36 -41.55
CA SER A 320 -34.20 -29.53 -42.40
C SER A 320 -33.16 -30.64 -42.23
N LEU A 321 -31.87 -30.31 -42.22
CA LEU A 321 -30.80 -31.30 -41.99
C LEU A 321 -30.87 -31.94 -40.61
N TYR A 322 -31.20 -31.17 -39.58
CA TYR A 322 -31.34 -31.66 -38.22
C TYR A 322 -32.55 -32.59 -38.06
N ASN A 323 -33.70 -32.20 -38.63
CA ASN A 323 -34.94 -32.97 -38.54
C ASN A 323 -34.86 -34.31 -39.28
N ASN A 324 -34.05 -34.39 -40.35
CA ASN A 324 -33.82 -35.63 -41.11
C ASN A 324 -32.86 -36.63 -40.43
N LEU A 325 -32.26 -36.30 -39.28
CA LEU A 325 -31.36 -37.21 -38.55
C LEU A 325 -32.13 -38.19 -37.63
N PRO A 326 -31.59 -39.40 -37.37
CA PRO A 326 -32.13 -40.30 -36.36
C PRO A 326 -32.16 -39.66 -34.96
N PHE A 327 -33.14 -39.99 -34.12
CA PHE A 327 -33.31 -39.41 -32.77
C PHE A 327 -32.04 -39.42 -31.90
N ASN A 328 -31.28 -40.53 -31.92
CA ASN A 328 -30.01 -40.64 -31.20
C ASN A 328 -28.96 -39.63 -31.70
N LYS A 329 -28.93 -39.37 -33.01
CA LYS A 329 -28.04 -38.37 -33.63
C LYS A 329 -28.50 -36.95 -33.34
N GLN A 330 -29.81 -36.68 -33.35
CA GLN A 330 -30.36 -35.39 -32.93
C GLN A 330 -29.93 -35.03 -31.49
N LYS A 331 -30.11 -35.96 -30.54
CA LYS A 331 -29.66 -35.78 -29.15
C LYS A 331 -28.14 -35.55 -29.06
N GLN A 332 -27.34 -36.32 -29.80
CA GLN A 332 -25.88 -36.16 -29.84
C GLN A 332 -25.47 -34.77 -30.37
N VAL A 333 -26.12 -34.29 -31.43
CA VAL A 333 -25.88 -32.96 -32.01
C VAL A 333 -26.21 -31.86 -31.01
N LEU A 334 -27.38 -31.91 -30.35
CA LEU A 334 -27.77 -30.91 -29.35
C LEU A 334 -26.82 -30.87 -28.15
N VAL A 335 -26.42 -32.03 -27.62
CA VAL A 335 -25.47 -32.09 -26.50
C VAL A 335 -24.11 -31.52 -26.91
N THR A 336 -23.63 -31.87 -28.11
CA THR A 336 -22.37 -31.36 -28.64
C THR A 336 -22.43 -29.84 -28.85
N ALA A 337 -23.50 -29.34 -29.46
CA ALA A 337 -23.72 -27.90 -29.67
C ALA A 337 -23.81 -27.13 -28.35
N THR A 338 -24.51 -27.69 -27.35
CA THR A 338 -24.63 -27.11 -26.02
C THR A 338 -23.26 -27.05 -25.31
N ASN A 339 -22.50 -28.14 -25.36
CA ASN A 339 -21.15 -28.19 -24.78
C ASN A 339 -20.21 -27.20 -25.48
N LEU A 340 -20.29 -27.10 -26.81
CA LEU A 340 -19.53 -26.11 -27.57
C LEU A 340 -19.88 -24.68 -27.20
N SER A 341 -21.16 -24.37 -27.08
CA SER A 341 -21.65 -23.05 -26.68
C SER A 341 -21.20 -22.70 -25.26
N ARG A 342 -21.32 -23.65 -24.31
CA ARG A 342 -20.84 -23.48 -22.92
C ARG A 342 -19.33 -23.25 -22.87
N ASN A 343 -18.55 -24.04 -23.61
CA ASN A 343 -17.10 -23.90 -23.69
C ASN A 343 -16.69 -22.57 -24.32
N ALA A 344 -17.37 -22.13 -25.38
CA ALA A 344 -17.14 -20.84 -26.01
C ALA A 344 -17.44 -19.69 -25.05
N LYS A 345 -18.58 -19.75 -24.33
CA LYS A 345 -18.94 -18.76 -23.31
C LYS A 345 -17.92 -18.70 -22.18
N SER A 346 -17.54 -19.84 -21.61
CA SER A 346 -16.54 -19.93 -20.53
C SER A 346 -15.16 -19.40 -20.97
N ARG A 347 -14.74 -19.72 -22.20
CA ARG A 347 -13.50 -19.19 -22.77
C ARG A 347 -13.57 -17.67 -22.96
N LEU A 348 -14.69 -17.16 -23.48
CA LEU A 348 -14.89 -15.72 -23.63
C LEU A 348 -14.88 -15.00 -22.29
N SER A 349 -15.58 -15.51 -21.28
CA SER A 349 -15.59 -14.89 -19.94
C SER A 349 -14.20 -14.87 -19.31
N SER A 350 -13.44 -15.97 -19.42
CA SER A 350 -12.07 -16.04 -18.91
C SER A 350 -11.15 -15.01 -19.55
N ILE A 351 -11.42 -14.64 -20.80
CA ILE A 351 -10.59 -13.72 -21.57
C ILE A 351 -10.98 -12.28 -21.34
N VAL A 352 -12.28 -12.01 -21.20
CA VAL A 352 -12.73 -10.70 -20.73
C VAL A 352 -12.08 -10.40 -19.38
N GLU A 353 -12.02 -11.38 -18.49
CA GLU A 353 -11.35 -11.26 -17.20
C GLU A 353 -9.83 -11.07 -17.31
N ASP A 354 -9.12 -11.87 -18.11
CA ASP A 354 -7.67 -11.69 -18.34
C ASP A 354 -7.35 -10.32 -18.97
N MET A 355 -8.15 -9.88 -19.96
CA MET A 355 -7.98 -8.57 -20.60
C MET A 355 -8.25 -7.42 -19.63
N TYR A 356 -9.26 -7.56 -18.77
CA TYR A 356 -9.56 -6.61 -17.72
C TYR A 356 -8.39 -6.48 -16.73
N ASN A 357 -7.90 -7.62 -16.21
CA ASN A 357 -6.78 -7.65 -15.27
C ASN A 357 -5.47 -7.10 -15.87
N ARG A 358 -5.17 -7.41 -17.14
CA ARG A 358 -4.02 -6.83 -17.85
C ARG A 358 -4.15 -5.31 -18.04
N THR A 359 -5.35 -4.84 -18.41
CA THR A 359 -5.62 -3.40 -18.54
C THR A 359 -5.46 -2.70 -17.20
N LYS A 360 -5.98 -3.31 -16.12
CA LYS A 360 -5.81 -2.84 -14.73
C LYS A 360 -4.34 -2.76 -14.33
N TYR A 361 -3.54 -3.76 -14.69
CA TYR A 361 -2.09 -3.76 -14.44
C TYR A 361 -1.34 -2.66 -15.22
N ILE A 362 -1.68 -2.43 -16.50
CA ILE A 362 -1.16 -1.32 -17.29
C ILE A 362 -1.57 0.03 -16.66
N ASN A 363 -2.82 0.14 -16.19
CA ASN A 363 -3.30 1.34 -15.52
C ASN A 363 -2.50 1.64 -14.24
N TYR A 364 -2.07 0.63 -13.47
CA TYR A 364 -1.19 0.86 -12.32
C TYR A 364 0.13 1.54 -12.69
N HIS A 365 0.74 1.16 -13.81
CA HIS A 365 1.99 1.77 -14.29
C HIS A 365 1.74 3.21 -14.73
N LYS A 366 0.70 3.45 -15.53
CA LYS A 366 0.30 4.80 -15.97
C LYS A 366 -0.04 5.71 -14.77
N ILE A 367 -0.70 5.16 -13.76
CA ILE A 367 -1.04 5.88 -12.52
C ILE A 367 0.23 6.33 -11.81
N GLN A 368 1.21 5.45 -11.60
CA GLN A 368 2.47 5.84 -10.96
C GLN A 368 3.24 6.89 -11.76
N TRP A 369 3.25 6.75 -13.08
CA TRP A 369 3.88 7.73 -13.96
C TRP A 369 3.29 9.13 -13.74
N HIS A 370 1.95 9.25 -13.77
CA HIS A 370 1.29 10.52 -13.50
C HIS A 370 1.42 10.97 -12.05
N GLN A 371 1.43 10.04 -11.08
CA GLN A 371 1.56 10.35 -9.65
C GLN A 371 2.87 11.10 -9.35
N LYS A 372 3.98 10.72 -10.02
CA LYS A 372 5.28 11.41 -9.87
C LYS A 372 5.18 12.89 -10.25
N LEU A 373 4.43 13.20 -11.32
CA LEU A 373 4.19 14.57 -11.78
C LEU A 373 3.18 15.31 -10.89
N THR A 374 2.06 14.67 -10.55
CA THR A 374 0.99 15.33 -9.79
C THR A 374 1.40 15.65 -8.36
N LEU A 375 2.24 14.83 -7.72
CA LEU A 375 2.83 15.13 -6.40
C LEU A 375 3.65 16.42 -6.44
N SER A 376 4.45 16.59 -7.48
CA SER A 376 5.29 17.78 -7.68
C SER A 376 4.43 19.00 -7.97
N PHE A 377 3.41 18.84 -8.82
CA PHE A 377 2.47 19.90 -9.15
C PHE A 377 1.58 20.31 -7.97
N ALA A 378 1.25 19.38 -7.07
CA ALA A 378 0.47 19.64 -5.86
C ALA A 378 1.13 20.71 -4.97
N CYS A 379 2.47 20.74 -4.92
CA CYS A 379 3.21 21.78 -4.20
C CYS A 379 2.84 23.19 -4.68
N LEU A 380 2.67 23.37 -6.00
CA LEU A 380 2.29 24.65 -6.60
C LEU A 380 0.82 24.97 -6.35
N VAL A 381 -0.07 24.00 -6.55
CA VAL A 381 -1.51 24.18 -6.33
C VAL A 381 -1.81 24.56 -4.88
N LEU A 382 -1.22 23.84 -3.92
CA LEU A 382 -1.41 24.12 -2.50
C LEU A 382 -0.72 25.42 -2.07
N PHE A 383 0.42 25.79 -2.65
CA PHE A 383 1.01 27.13 -2.46
C PHE A 383 0.05 28.25 -2.90
N LEU A 384 -0.55 28.12 -4.10
CA LEU A 384 -1.51 29.08 -4.65
C LEU A 384 -2.79 29.22 -3.82
N ILE A 385 -3.15 28.19 -3.05
CA ILE A 385 -4.24 28.28 -2.08
C ILE A 385 -3.73 28.93 -0.79
N GLY A 386 -2.59 28.44 -0.29
CA GLY A 386 -2.11 28.79 1.04
C GLY A 386 -1.66 30.23 1.20
N ALA A 387 -0.76 30.70 0.34
CA ALA A 387 -0.18 32.03 0.50
C ALA A 387 -1.22 33.17 0.43
N PRO A 388 -2.20 33.16 -0.50
CA PRO A 388 -3.26 34.17 -0.52
C PRO A 388 -4.20 34.08 0.69
N LEU A 389 -4.53 32.86 1.12
CA LEU A 389 -5.46 32.64 2.22
C LEU A 389 -4.87 33.12 3.55
N GLY A 390 -3.59 32.87 3.79
CA GLY A 390 -2.86 33.44 4.93
C GLY A 390 -2.84 34.98 4.91
N ALA A 391 -2.72 35.60 3.74
CA ALA A 391 -2.75 37.07 3.61
C ALA A 391 -4.13 37.68 3.90
N ILE A 392 -5.21 36.92 3.67
CA ILE A 392 -6.60 37.34 3.89
C ILE A 392 -6.98 37.18 5.37
N ILE A 393 -6.55 36.08 6.00
CA ILE A 393 -6.89 35.73 7.37
C ILE A 393 -5.94 36.48 8.33
N ARG A 394 -6.28 37.73 8.63
CA ARG A 394 -5.47 38.62 9.49
C ARG A 394 -5.74 38.46 10.99
N LYS A 395 -6.79 37.74 11.39
CA LYS A 395 -7.24 37.60 12.78
C LYS A 395 -7.68 36.15 13.06
N GLY A 396 -7.11 35.53 14.09
CA GLY A 396 -7.49 34.16 14.50
C GLY A 396 -6.47 33.39 15.35
N GLY A 397 -5.32 33.97 15.70
CA GLY A 397 -4.22 33.27 16.37
C GLY A 397 -3.64 32.12 15.54
N LEU A 398 -2.65 31.40 16.09
CA LEU A 398 -1.97 30.30 15.39
C LEU A 398 -2.91 29.17 14.93
N GLY A 399 -4.09 29.00 15.54
CA GLY A 399 -4.97 27.84 15.31
C GLY A 399 -5.83 27.90 14.05
N MET A 400 -6.45 29.04 13.74
CA MET A 400 -7.42 29.14 12.64
C MET A 400 -6.81 28.88 11.25
N PRO A 401 -5.61 29.42 10.92
CA PRO A 401 -4.96 29.14 9.64
C PRO A 401 -4.59 27.65 9.49
N ILE A 402 -4.22 26.97 10.58
CA ILE A 402 -3.93 25.53 10.59
C ILE A 402 -5.18 24.73 10.21
N VAL A 403 -6.33 25.01 10.84
CA VAL A 403 -7.58 24.28 10.57
C VAL A 403 -7.99 24.39 9.10
N ILE A 404 -7.91 25.58 8.51
CA ILE A 404 -8.27 25.76 7.10
C ILE A 404 -7.27 25.05 6.18
N SER A 405 -5.98 25.06 6.52
CA SER A 405 -4.95 24.29 5.79
C SER A 405 -5.30 22.81 5.77
N VAL A 406 -5.67 22.25 6.93
CA VAL A 406 -6.07 20.84 7.06
C VAL A 406 -7.30 20.53 6.19
N ILE A 407 -8.31 21.41 6.16
CA ILE A 407 -9.50 21.21 5.31
C ILE A 407 -9.12 21.15 3.83
N PHE A 408 -8.34 22.11 3.31
CA PHE A 408 -7.93 22.10 1.90
C PHE A 408 -7.03 20.91 1.58
N PHE A 409 -6.16 20.52 2.50
CA PHE A 409 -5.34 19.32 2.35
C PHE A 409 -6.18 18.05 2.30
N LEU A 410 -7.17 17.90 3.19
CA LEU A 410 -8.09 16.76 3.20
C LEU A 410 -8.89 16.70 1.90
N ILE A 411 -9.42 17.83 1.42
CA ILE A 411 -10.12 17.90 0.13
C ILE A 411 -9.20 17.46 -1.01
N PHE A 412 -7.97 17.97 -1.07
CA PHE A 412 -6.99 17.55 -2.07
C PHE A 412 -6.74 16.03 -2.00
N HIS A 413 -6.51 15.50 -0.80
CA HIS A 413 -6.17 14.10 -0.60
C HIS A 413 -7.34 13.16 -0.94
N ILE A 414 -8.57 13.51 -0.53
CA ILE A 414 -9.78 12.74 -0.84
C ILE A 414 -10.01 12.72 -2.36
N LEU A 415 -9.92 13.87 -3.04
CA LEU A 415 -10.08 13.94 -4.49
C LEU A 415 -8.99 13.14 -5.20
N SER A 416 -7.73 13.24 -4.74
CA SER A 416 -6.61 12.49 -5.34
C SER A 416 -6.78 10.99 -5.17
N ILE A 417 -7.14 10.50 -3.98
CA ILE A 417 -7.38 9.07 -3.73
C ILE A 417 -8.56 8.58 -4.56
N THR A 418 -9.62 9.37 -4.66
CA THR A 418 -10.82 9.01 -5.43
C THR A 418 -10.48 8.89 -6.91
N GLY A 419 -9.80 9.88 -7.48
CA GLY A 419 -9.36 9.85 -8.87
C GLY A 419 -8.38 8.71 -9.18
N GLU A 420 -7.46 8.42 -8.25
CA GLU A 420 -6.58 7.26 -8.33
C GLU A 420 -7.38 5.94 -8.35
N LYS A 421 -8.30 5.74 -7.41
CA LYS A 421 -9.14 4.53 -7.33
C LYS A 421 -10.03 4.35 -8.56
N MET A 422 -10.66 5.40 -9.06
CA MET A 422 -11.48 5.36 -10.28
C MET A 422 -10.64 4.99 -11.50
N SER A 423 -9.40 5.48 -11.59
CA SER A 423 -8.46 5.13 -12.65
C SER A 423 -7.99 3.67 -12.54
N LYS A 424 -7.77 3.18 -11.32
CA LYS A 424 -7.37 1.78 -11.06
C LYS A 424 -8.43 0.79 -11.53
N GLU A 425 -9.70 1.08 -11.27
CA GLU A 425 -10.82 0.22 -11.68
C GLU A 425 -11.21 0.39 -13.16
N GLY A 426 -10.57 1.32 -13.88
CA GLY A 426 -10.85 1.60 -15.29
C GLY A 426 -12.14 2.39 -15.54
N ALA A 427 -12.77 2.94 -14.48
CA ALA A 427 -13.97 3.75 -14.59
C ALA A 427 -13.71 5.14 -15.18
N MET A 428 -12.48 5.65 -15.04
CA MET A 428 -12.05 6.94 -15.57
C MET A 428 -10.69 6.80 -16.27
N PRO A 429 -10.44 7.52 -17.38
CA PRO A 429 -9.10 7.56 -18.00
C PRO A 429 -8.04 8.01 -16.99
N VAL A 430 -6.90 7.33 -16.98
CA VAL A 430 -5.83 7.54 -15.98
C VAL A 430 -5.37 8.99 -15.90
N VAL A 431 -5.22 9.67 -17.05
CA VAL A 431 -4.82 11.08 -17.10
C VAL A 431 -5.83 11.95 -16.34
N GLN A 432 -7.13 11.74 -16.57
CA GLN A 432 -8.16 12.58 -15.96
C GLN A 432 -8.29 12.30 -14.46
N GLY A 433 -8.25 11.03 -14.05
CA GLY A 433 -8.37 10.67 -12.64
C GLY A 433 -7.18 11.13 -11.80
N MET A 434 -5.94 11.01 -12.31
CA MET A 434 -4.76 11.44 -11.56
C MET A 434 -4.65 12.97 -11.44
N TRP A 435 -5.10 13.71 -12.45
CA TRP A 435 -5.08 15.17 -12.43
C TRP A 435 -6.35 15.80 -11.84
N MET A 436 -7.37 14.99 -11.50
CA MET A 436 -8.68 15.44 -11.02
C MET A 436 -8.58 16.46 -9.87
N ALA A 437 -7.81 16.14 -8.83
CA ALA A 437 -7.65 17.03 -7.67
C ALA A 437 -7.01 18.38 -8.07
N SER A 438 -6.00 18.34 -8.93
CA SER A 438 -5.31 19.55 -9.41
C SER A 438 -6.18 20.39 -10.32
N MET A 439 -6.95 19.75 -11.22
CA MET A 439 -7.88 20.44 -12.12
C MET A 439 -9.00 21.16 -11.37
N ILE A 440 -9.46 20.59 -10.24
CA ILE A 440 -10.51 21.20 -9.40
C ILE A 440 -9.93 22.33 -8.53
N LEU A 441 -8.76 22.13 -7.93
CA LEU A 441 -8.20 23.08 -6.95
C LEU A 441 -7.39 24.22 -7.57
N LEU A 442 -6.82 24.04 -8.76
CA LEU A 442 -6.05 25.10 -9.41
C LEU A 442 -6.90 26.35 -9.73
N PRO A 443 -8.11 26.25 -10.30
CA PRO A 443 -9.00 27.41 -10.46
C PRO A 443 -9.30 28.12 -9.14
N VAL A 444 -9.51 27.35 -8.06
CA VAL A 444 -9.77 27.88 -6.71
C VAL A 444 -8.55 28.64 -6.17
N GLY A 445 -7.36 28.06 -6.30
CA GLY A 445 -6.10 28.72 -5.90
C GLY A 445 -5.81 29.98 -6.72
N LEU A 446 -6.04 29.95 -8.03
CA LEU A 446 -5.91 31.13 -8.90
C LEU A 446 -6.93 32.21 -8.52
N PHE A 447 -8.17 31.83 -8.23
CA PHE A 447 -9.19 32.76 -7.75
C PHE A 447 -8.80 33.43 -6.44
N PHE A 448 -8.31 32.67 -5.46
CA PHE A 448 -7.82 33.23 -4.19
C PHE A 448 -6.60 34.13 -4.38
N THR A 449 -5.66 33.72 -5.23
CA THR A 449 -4.49 34.55 -5.58
C THR A 449 -4.93 35.87 -6.21
N TYR A 450 -5.83 35.82 -7.19
CA TYR A 450 -6.37 37.01 -7.84
C TYR A 450 -7.03 37.92 -6.80
N LYS A 451 -7.94 37.38 -5.99
CA LYS A 451 -8.72 38.14 -5.00
C LYS A 451 -7.87 38.77 -3.90
N ALA A 452 -6.87 38.05 -3.40
CA ALA A 452 -5.94 38.60 -2.42
C ALA A 452 -5.14 39.78 -3.01
N THR A 453 -4.81 39.72 -4.30
CA THR A 453 -4.04 40.78 -4.97
C THR A 453 -4.85 42.00 -5.37
N THR A 454 -6.18 41.87 -5.52
CA THR A 454 -7.07 42.97 -5.93
C THR A 454 -7.74 43.69 -4.75
N ASP A 455 -7.37 43.37 -3.51
CA ASP A 455 -7.89 44.01 -2.27
C ASP A 455 -9.44 44.13 -2.23
N SER A 456 -10.14 43.23 -2.91
CA SER A 456 -11.61 43.26 -2.90
C SER A 456 -12.09 42.86 -1.49
N SER A 457 -12.62 43.83 -0.74
CA SER A 457 -13.17 43.69 0.61
C SER A 457 -14.40 42.79 0.72
N PHE A 458 -14.82 42.15 -0.39
CA PHE A 458 -16.04 41.35 -0.51
C PHE A 458 -15.95 39.93 0.08
N PHE A 459 -14.87 39.56 0.76
CA PHE A 459 -14.76 38.29 1.49
C PHE A 459 -14.45 38.56 2.96
N ARG A 460 -15.42 39.15 3.68
CA ARG A 460 -15.44 39.05 5.14
C ARG A 460 -15.88 37.62 5.46
N LEU A 461 -14.92 36.71 5.63
CA LEU A 461 -15.19 35.34 6.09
C LEU A 461 -16.06 35.33 7.35
N ASP A 462 -15.99 36.39 8.16
CA ASP A 462 -16.87 36.66 9.30
C ASP A 462 -18.37 36.49 8.97
N SER A 463 -18.86 36.94 7.80
CA SER A 463 -20.29 36.83 7.46
C SER A 463 -20.74 35.40 7.11
N TYR A 464 -19.83 34.60 6.57
CA TYR A 464 -20.08 33.18 6.28
C TYR A 464 -19.98 32.34 7.56
N PHE A 465 -19.01 32.65 8.44
CA PHE A 465 -18.93 32.02 9.76
C PHE A 465 -20.14 32.37 10.64
N ASP A 466 -20.66 33.60 10.59
CA ASP A 466 -21.92 33.95 11.28
C ASP A 466 -23.13 33.19 10.73
N SER A 467 -23.16 32.93 9.42
CA SER A 467 -24.21 32.10 8.80
C SER A 467 -24.09 30.64 9.20
N LEU A 468 -22.87 30.10 9.29
CA LEU A 468 -22.60 28.73 9.76
C LEU A 468 -22.92 28.59 11.26
N LYS A 469 -22.57 29.59 12.07
CA LYS A 469 -22.88 29.66 13.49
C LYS A 469 -24.39 29.76 13.72
N LYS A 470 -25.14 30.49 12.88
CA LYS A 470 -26.62 30.49 12.88
C LYS A 470 -27.21 29.11 12.53
N LEU A 471 -26.61 28.38 11.59
CA LEU A 471 -27.00 27.00 11.24
C LEU A 471 -26.79 26.01 12.40
N PHE A 472 -25.71 26.17 13.17
CA PHE A 472 -25.46 25.34 14.36
C PHE A 472 -26.23 25.80 15.62
N ARG A 473 -26.54 27.09 15.76
CA ARG A 473 -27.35 27.61 16.90
C ARG A 473 -28.83 27.30 16.77
N LYS A 474 -29.34 27.14 15.55
CA LYS A 474 -30.76 26.81 15.31
C LYS A 474 -31.16 25.41 15.83
N LYS A 475 -30.19 24.56 16.20
CA LYS A 475 -30.44 23.22 16.76
C LYS A 475 -30.35 23.15 18.29
N SER A 476 -29.83 24.17 18.97
CA SER A 476 -29.74 24.19 20.45
C SER A 476 -30.95 24.85 21.13
N ASP A 477 -31.71 25.68 20.41
CA ASP A 477 -32.85 26.40 20.99
C ASP A 477 -34.19 25.65 20.85
N GLN A 478 -34.24 24.54 20.10
CA GLN A 478 -35.45 23.69 19.98
C GLN A 478 -35.56 22.58 21.04
N THR A 479 -34.63 22.49 21.99
CA THR A 479 -34.65 21.48 23.08
C THR A 479 -34.84 22.10 24.47
N LYS A 480 -35.20 23.39 24.57
CA LYS A 480 -35.40 24.10 25.84
C LYS A 480 -36.80 24.70 26.05
N GLU A 481 -37.77 24.39 25.19
CA GLU A 481 -39.17 24.82 25.36
C GLU A 481 -40.15 23.70 25.75
N GLU A 482 -39.66 22.51 26.10
CA GLU A 482 -40.47 21.45 26.72
C GLU A 482 -39.77 20.87 27.95
N VAL A 483 -39.75 21.64 29.05
CA VAL A 483 -39.74 21.13 30.45
C VAL A 483 -40.54 22.09 31.31
#